data_AF-A0A6A6A606-F1
#
_entry.id   AF-A0A6A6A606-F1
#
_cell.length_a   1.000
_cell.length_b   1.000
_cell.length_c   1.000
_cell.angle_alpha   90.00
_cell.angle_beta   90.00
_cell.angle_gamma   90.00
#
_symmetry.space_group_name_H-M   'P 1'
#
loop_
_entity.id
_entity.type
_entity.pdbx_description
1 polymer ?
#
loop_
_entity_poly.entity_id
_entity_poly.type
_entity_poly.pdbx_seq_one_letter_code
_entity_poly.pdbx_strand_id
1 'polypeptide(L)'
;MPGLSMRKGPAVSLVQDQDITLVDDTDADLTITVIGAAEEGGTRYVTDILVSSKTCEQSPYLRALLNESDDKTEITLGGDAKSNEVGENKEGILVWLAHLHGLTQERMKELGLWQISLLGVWHAISSWDLHQDPKVKENLGAWFNNWYESNMAGVDLTIPTARALAYPCYIFDHAVGYARVTKYLAYNHIGHVKERPPKGFKGGRHHHIGERQFLGPINHARGGLRNTLHKSLYSKVGRLLRFETDMCTCWDATIGRYQYALTKIDAWPVDDVLNHSSISQVVRRLKGFQYNHVPKCKRCRGIDWETIVLKAQSNTDGYFNGMCLDCMDRSKPKGEDLDDEYEKHNESVGGRWDTRCRIKHGQPTWYISWLGRPDTREKILRGPEGYRPREEE
;
A
#
# COMPACT_ATOMS: atom_id res chain seq x y z
N MET A 1 -46.01 -30.56 18.92
CA MET A 1 -44.95 -29.61 18.51
C MET A 1 -43.76 -29.80 19.45
N PRO A 2 -42.60 -30.29 18.98
CA PRO A 2 -41.40 -30.36 19.81
C PRO A 2 -40.81 -28.96 19.94
N GLY A 3 -40.48 -28.57 21.17
CA GLY A 3 -39.98 -27.24 21.51
C GLY A 3 -38.69 -26.87 20.77
N LEU A 4 -38.66 -25.65 20.26
CA LEU A 4 -37.45 -24.97 19.81
C LEU A 4 -36.48 -24.91 21.00
N SER A 5 -35.46 -25.77 21.03
CA SER A 5 -34.35 -25.60 21.94
C SER A 5 -33.65 -24.29 21.57
N MET A 6 -33.76 -23.28 22.42
CA MET A 6 -32.88 -22.12 22.32
C MET A 6 -31.44 -22.64 22.43
N ARG A 7 -30.70 -22.61 21.32
CA ARG A 7 -29.25 -22.84 21.35
C ARG A 7 -28.68 -21.74 22.24
N LYS A 8 -28.31 -22.09 23.49
CA LYS A 8 -27.42 -21.24 24.28
C LYS A 8 -26.20 -20.96 23.42
N GLY A 9 -25.90 -19.69 23.19
CA GLY A 9 -24.67 -19.29 22.53
C GLY A 9 -23.46 -19.91 23.23
N PRO A 10 -22.32 -20.05 22.52
CA PRO A 10 -21.10 -20.55 23.14
C PRO A 10 -20.81 -19.75 24.42
N ALA A 11 -20.42 -20.44 25.49
CA ALA A 11 -20.06 -19.81 26.74
C ALA A 11 -18.88 -18.84 26.49
N VAL A 12 -19.08 -17.57 26.84
CA VAL A 12 -18.03 -16.55 26.73
C VAL A 12 -17.15 -16.65 27.97
N SER A 13 -15.84 -16.85 27.79
CA SER A 13 -14.86 -16.88 28.87
C SER A 13 -14.12 -15.54 28.88
N LEU A 14 -14.01 -14.89 30.04
CA LEU A 14 -13.17 -13.70 30.19
C LEU A 14 -11.81 -14.12 30.75
N VAL A 15 -10.74 -13.58 30.19
CA VAL A 15 -9.36 -13.78 30.65
C VAL A 15 -8.75 -12.41 30.92
N GLN A 16 -8.34 -12.16 32.16
CA GLN A 16 -7.62 -10.94 32.51
C GLN A 16 -6.22 -10.98 31.86
N ASP A 17 -5.88 -9.92 31.14
CA ASP A 17 -4.55 -9.67 30.60
C ASP A 17 -3.73 -8.82 31.59
N GLN A 18 -2.47 -8.53 31.26
CA GLN A 18 -1.65 -7.65 32.08
C GLN A 18 -2.23 -6.23 32.12
N ASP A 19 -2.42 -5.69 33.32
CA ASP A 19 -2.84 -4.30 33.54
C ASP A 19 -1.74 -3.33 33.07
N ILE A 20 -2.16 -2.17 32.55
CA ILE A 20 -1.29 -1.20 31.91
C ILE A 20 -1.41 0.15 32.57
N THR A 21 -0.30 0.65 33.11
CA THR A 21 -0.21 1.99 33.69
C THR A 21 0.34 2.99 32.69
N LEU A 22 -0.50 3.89 32.16
CA LEU A 22 -0.08 4.88 31.15
C LEU A 22 0.64 6.10 31.75
N VAL A 23 0.21 6.53 32.93
CA VAL A 23 0.76 7.68 33.67
C VAL A 23 1.31 7.24 35.01
N ASP A 24 2.15 8.03 35.66
CA ASP A 24 2.69 7.68 36.98
C ASP A 24 1.56 7.41 38.00
N ASP A 25 1.81 6.51 38.96
CA ASP A 25 0.80 6.03 39.92
C ASP A 25 0.13 7.17 40.72
N THR A 26 0.78 8.33 40.84
CA THR A 26 0.23 9.50 41.53
C THR A 26 -0.81 10.27 40.71
N ASP A 27 -0.79 10.11 39.38
CA ASP A 27 -1.67 10.80 38.43
C ASP A 27 -2.72 9.85 37.82
N ALA A 28 -2.64 8.55 38.12
CA ALA A 28 -3.59 7.52 37.71
C ALA A 28 -4.78 7.44 38.68
N ASP A 29 -5.90 8.05 38.32
CA ASP A 29 -7.13 8.11 39.13
C ASP A 29 -8.38 7.57 38.41
N LEU A 30 -8.23 7.08 37.18
CA LEU A 30 -9.27 6.46 36.37
C LEU A 30 -8.79 5.13 35.81
N THR A 31 -9.63 4.10 35.90
CA THR A 31 -9.42 2.81 35.24
C THR A 31 -10.29 2.71 33.99
N ILE A 32 -9.67 2.45 32.84
CA ILE A 32 -10.36 2.12 31.59
C ILE A 32 -10.23 0.62 31.33
N THR A 33 -11.33 -0.09 31.50
CA THR A 33 -11.43 -1.53 31.24
C THR A 33 -11.72 -1.77 29.77
N VAL A 34 -10.78 -2.36 29.03
CA VAL A 34 -10.96 -2.68 27.61
C VAL A 34 -11.30 -4.16 27.44
N ILE A 35 -12.48 -4.43 26.91
CA ILE A 35 -12.94 -5.79 26.60
C ILE A 35 -12.70 -6.08 25.13
N GLY A 36 -11.79 -7.02 24.87
CA GLY A 36 -11.42 -7.48 23.55
C GLY A 36 -12.54 -8.20 22.79
N ALA A 37 -12.44 -8.21 21.47
CA ALA A 37 -13.29 -9.05 20.63
C ALA A 37 -13.10 -10.55 20.95
N ALA A 38 -14.18 -11.33 20.83
CA ALA A 38 -14.12 -12.77 21.09
C ALA A 38 -13.25 -13.51 20.05
N GLU A 39 -12.32 -14.33 20.53
CA GLU A 39 -11.49 -15.21 19.71
C GLU A 39 -12.22 -16.48 19.25
N GLU A 40 -11.57 -17.27 18.39
CA GLU A 40 -12.03 -18.61 18.00
C GLU A 40 -12.09 -19.51 19.24
N GLY A 41 -13.29 -19.63 19.84
CA GLY A 41 -13.52 -20.32 21.11
C GLY A 41 -14.41 -19.55 22.09
N GLY A 42 -14.71 -18.28 21.81
CA GLY A 42 -15.57 -17.44 22.66
C GLY A 42 -14.85 -16.74 23.80
N THR A 43 -13.51 -16.84 23.86
CA THR A 43 -12.69 -16.16 24.87
C THR A 43 -12.55 -14.67 24.54
N ARG A 44 -12.73 -13.80 25.53
CA ARG A 44 -12.43 -12.37 25.45
C ARG A 44 -11.34 -12.03 26.46
N TYR A 45 -10.42 -11.17 26.06
CA TYR A 45 -9.40 -10.64 26.96
C TYR A 45 -9.88 -9.31 27.54
N VAL A 46 -9.64 -9.12 28.83
CA VAL A 46 -9.94 -7.89 29.55
C VAL A 46 -8.62 -7.27 29.96
N THR A 47 -8.45 -5.97 29.70
CA THR A 47 -7.24 -5.23 30.06
C THR A 47 -7.63 -3.96 30.77
N ASP A 48 -7.13 -3.78 31.99
CA ASP A 48 -7.35 -2.56 32.74
C ASP A 48 -6.22 -1.58 32.45
N ILE A 49 -6.58 -0.36 32.06
CA ILE A 49 -5.64 0.70 31.70
C ILE A 49 -5.82 1.84 32.71
N LEU A 50 -4.78 2.07 33.51
CA LEU A 50 -4.72 3.14 34.50
C LEU A 50 -4.29 4.45 33.83
N VAL A 51 -5.15 5.46 33.93
CA VAL A 51 -5.04 6.75 33.22
C VAL A 51 -5.42 7.93 34.12
N SER A 52 -5.18 9.15 33.62
CA SER A 52 -5.60 10.38 34.29
C SER A 52 -6.98 10.83 33.83
N SER A 53 -7.95 10.86 34.75
CA SER A 53 -9.33 11.32 34.55
C SER A 53 -9.36 12.73 33.92
N LYS A 54 -8.55 13.64 34.47
CA LYS A 54 -8.38 15.03 34.01
C LYS A 54 -7.98 15.11 32.53
N THR A 55 -7.15 14.19 32.07
CA THR A 55 -6.73 14.13 30.67
C THR A 55 -7.83 13.52 29.80
N CYS A 56 -8.47 12.45 30.28
CA CYS A 56 -9.61 11.83 29.60
C CYS A 56 -10.78 12.81 29.40
N GLU A 57 -11.04 13.72 30.34
CA GLU A 57 -12.02 14.79 30.18
C GLU A 57 -11.74 15.71 28.99
N GLN A 58 -10.51 15.79 28.47
CA GLN A 58 -10.21 16.58 27.27
C GLN A 58 -10.81 15.95 26.01
N SER A 59 -10.95 14.62 25.97
CA SER A 59 -11.65 13.92 24.89
C SER A 59 -13.16 14.13 25.01
N PRO A 60 -13.85 14.66 23.97
CA PRO A 60 -15.30 14.79 23.99
C PRO A 60 -16.02 13.44 24.21
N TYR A 61 -15.47 12.37 23.63
CA TYR A 61 -16.01 11.02 23.75
C TYR A 61 -15.85 10.46 25.17
N LEU A 62 -14.64 10.48 25.75
CA LEU A 62 -14.44 9.98 27.11
C LEU A 62 -15.15 10.84 28.15
N ARG A 63 -15.22 12.17 27.94
CA ARG A 63 -16.00 13.07 28.81
C ARG A 63 -17.48 12.71 28.79
N ALA A 64 -18.05 12.39 27.63
CA ALA A 64 -19.44 11.96 27.54
C ALA A 64 -19.66 10.65 28.30
N LEU A 65 -18.79 9.65 28.10
CA LEU A 65 -18.86 8.37 28.83
C LEU A 65 -18.71 8.56 30.35
N LEU A 66 -17.74 9.36 30.79
CA LEU A 66 -17.54 9.67 32.20
C LEU A 66 -18.75 10.38 32.79
N ASN A 67 -19.38 11.30 32.06
CA ASN A 67 -20.59 11.99 32.52
C ASN A 67 -21.79 11.05 32.68
N GLU A 68 -21.92 10.05 31.81
CA GLU A 68 -22.98 9.05 31.84
C GLU A 68 -22.75 7.93 32.87
N SER A 69 -21.48 7.68 33.27
CA SER A 69 -21.14 6.65 34.26
C SER A 69 -21.56 7.06 35.68
N ASP A 70 -22.12 6.13 36.46
CA ASP A 70 -22.37 6.32 37.88
C ASP A 70 -21.06 6.36 38.69
N ASP A 71 -20.06 5.57 38.27
CA ASP A 71 -18.71 5.58 38.82
C ASP A 71 -17.79 6.43 37.94
N LYS A 72 -17.27 7.54 38.49
CA LYS A 72 -16.35 8.43 37.77
C LYS A 72 -14.90 7.92 37.74
N THR A 73 -14.61 6.85 38.46
CA THR A 73 -13.26 6.25 38.58
C THR A 73 -13.07 5.01 37.71
N GLU A 74 -14.13 4.53 37.05
CA GLU A 74 -14.08 3.39 36.15
C GLU A 74 -14.96 3.60 34.91
N ILE A 75 -14.43 3.25 33.74
CA ILE A 75 -15.20 3.16 32.49
C ILE A 75 -14.84 1.88 31.73
N THR A 76 -15.80 1.32 31.00
CA THR A 76 -15.59 0.12 30.18
C THR A 76 -15.76 0.43 28.69
N LEU A 77 -14.82 -0.03 27.87
CA LEU A 77 -14.86 0.03 26.41
C LEU A 77 -14.99 -1.39 25.83
N GLY A 78 -15.81 -1.57 24.79
CA GLY A 78 -16.03 -2.89 24.15
C GLY A 78 -17.32 -3.62 24.57
N GLY A 79 -18.23 -2.90 25.26
CA GLY A 79 -19.54 -3.40 25.63
C GLY A 79 -19.56 -4.14 26.97
N ASP A 80 -20.72 -4.72 27.31
CA ASP A 80 -20.85 -5.63 28.46
C ASP A 80 -20.18 -6.98 28.12
N ALA A 81 -19.54 -7.62 29.10
CA ALA A 81 -19.05 -8.99 29.03
C ALA A 81 -20.10 -9.99 28.50
N LYS A 82 -21.39 -9.68 28.66
CA LYS A 82 -22.53 -10.48 28.17
C LYS A 82 -23.12 -10.01 26.84
N SER A 83 -22.73 -8.84 26.31
CA SER A 83 -23.27 -8.32 25.05
C SER A 83 -22.62 -8.98 23.83
N ASN A 84 -23.37 -9.13 22.75
CA ASN A 84 -22.86 -9.57 21.45
C ASN A 84 -22.10 -8.47 20.70
N GLU A 85 -21.74 -7.37 21.37
CA GLU A 85 -21.04 -6.25 20.73
C GLU A 85 -19.65 -6.65 20.26
N VAL A 86 -19.20 -5.94 19.24
CA VAL A 86 -17.86 -6.12 18.67
C VAL A 86 -16.89 -5.50 19.66
N GLY A 87 -16.24 -6.34 20.49
CA GLY A 87 -15.25 -5.88 21.46
C GLY A 87 -14.16 -5.01 20.83
N GLU A 88 -13.48 -4.22 21.66
CA GLU A 88 -12.51 -3.24 21.21
C GLU A 88 -11.13 -3.85 20.96
N ASN A 89 -10.34 -3.19 20.12
CA ASN A 89 -8.95 -3.60 19.91
C ASN A 89 -8.04 -2.86 20.90
N LYS A 90 -7.48 -3.61 21.86
CA LYS A 90 -6.61 -3.06 22.91
C LYS A 90 -5.43 -2.24 22.36
N GLU A 91 -4.80 -2.70 21.27
CA GLU A 91 -3.63 -2.01 20.70
C GLU A 91 -4.00 -0.63 20.15
N GLY A 92 -5.12 -0.53 19.43
CA GLY A 92 -5.62 0.73 18.89
C GLY A 92 -6.02 1.72 19.99
N ILE A 93 -6.72 1.24 21.02
CA ILE A 93 -7.11 2.06 22.18
C ILE A 93 -5.88 2.56 22.95
N LEU A 94 -4.88 1.69 23.18
CA LEU A 94 -3.65 2.08 23.85
C LEU A 94 -2.89 3.18 23.10
N VAL A 95 -2.77 3.09 21.77
CA VAL A 95 -2.15 4.15 20.98
C VAL A 95 -2.91 5.46 21.09
N TRP A 96 -4.24 5.41 21.02
CA TRP A 96 -5.08 6.60 21.15
C TRP A 96 -4.92 7.24 22.53
N LEU A 97 -5.04 6.47 23.61
CA LEU A 97 -4.90 6.96 24.98
C LEU A 97 -3.48 7.49 25.24
N ALA A 98 -2.44 6.82 24.75
CA ALA A 98 -1.07 7.29 24.90
C ALA A 98 -0.83 8.67 24.25
N HIS A 99 -1.44 8.92 23.08
CA HIS A 99 -1.34 10.23 22.44
C HIS A 99 -2.21 11.28 23.12
N LEU A 100 -3.41 10.90 23.61
CA LEU A 100 -4.25 11.79 24.42
C LEU A 100 -3.51 12.27 25.69
N HIS A 101 -2.70 11.40 26.29
CA HIS A 101 -1.85 11.70 27.45
C HIS A 101 -0.52 12.37 27.11
N GLY A 102 -0.24 12.63 25.83
CA GLY A 102 1.00 13.27 25.41
C GLY A 102 2.25 12.49 25.82
N LEU A 103 2.18 11.16 25.87
CA LEU A 103 3.30 10.32 26.31
C LEU A 103 4.53 10.54 25.42
N THR A 104 5.72 10.47 26.04
CA THR A 104 6.99 10.57 25.31
C THR A 104 7.20 9.36 24.41
N GLN A 105 8.04 9.51 23.39
CA GLN A 105 8.38 8.42 22.47
C GLN A 105 9.06 7.25 23.21
N GLU A 106 9.87 7.54 24.24
CA GLU A 106 10.50 6.56 25.11
C GLU A 106 9.46 5.75 25.87
N ARG A 107 8.46 6.42 26.48
CA ARG A 107 7.40 5.73 27.21
C ARG A 107 6.54 4.87 26.28
N MET A 108 6.19 5.39 25.10
CA MET A 108 5.47 4.62 24.07
C MET A 108 6.25 3.37 23.65
N LYS A 109 7.58 3.45 23.58
CA LYS A 109 8.46 2.30 23.28
C LYS A 109 8.47 1.28 24.42
N GLU A 110 8.56 1.71 25.67
CA GLU A 110 8.50 0.83 26.85
C GLU A 110 7.19 0.06 26.93
N LEU A 111 6.09 0.72 26.58
CA LEU A 111 4.75 0.12 26.50
C LEU A 111 4.55 -0.79 25.27
N GLY A 112 5.59 -0.97 24.43
CA GLY A 112 5.52 -1.82 23.25
C GLY A 112 4.62 -1.28 22.12
N LEU A 113 4.28 0.02 22.14
CA LEU A 113 3.36 0.61 21.15
C LEU A 113 3.96 0.69 19.75
N TRP A 114 5.26 0.43 19.62
CA TRP A 114 5.93 0.30 18.33
C TRP A 114 5.98 -1.15 17.85
N GLN A 115 5.47 -2.13 18.58
CA GLN A 115 5.47 -3.55 18.21
C GLN A 115 4.06 -4.10 18.02
N ILE A 116 3.06 -3.21 18.01
CA ILE A 116 1.67 -3.61 17.79
C ILE A 116 1.46 -4.17 16.39
N SER A 117 0.42 -4.98 16.24
CA SER A 117 0.06 -5.55 14.95
C SER A 117 -0.37 -4.48 13.93
N LEU A 118 -0.29 -4.80 12.63
CA LEU A 118 -0.89 -3.96 11.59
C LEU A 118 -2.41 -3.80 11.76
N LEU A 119 -3.09 -4.78 12.37
CA LEU A 119 -4.49 -4.65 12.75
C LEU A 119 -4.67 -3.56 13.82
N GLY A 120 -3.80 -3.54 14.83
CA GLY A 120 -3.74 -2.50 15.85
C GLY A 120 -3.53 -1.10 15.25
N VAL A 121 -2.70 -0.95 14.22
CA VAL A 121 -2.54 0.34 13.50
C VAL A 121 -3.84 0.81 12.87
N TRP A 122 -4.59 -0.09 12.24
CA TRP A 122 -5.89 0.24 11.65
C TRP A 122 -6.90 0.65 12.72
N HIS A 123 -6.90 -0.03 13.88
CA HIS A 123 -7.72 0.38 15.01
C HIS A 123 -7.28 1.71 15.61
N ALA A 124 -5.97 2.00 15.70
CA ALA A 124 -5.48 3.29 16.17
C ALA A 124 -5.95 4.45 15.27
N ILE A 125 -5.89 4.27 13.94
CA ILE A 125 -6.45 5.23 12.98
C ILE A 125 -7.95 5.40 13.24
N SER A 126 -8.69 4.30 13.33
CA SER A 126 -10.15 4.31 13.50
C SER A 126 -10.57 4.97 14.82
N SER A 127 -9.90 4.66 15.93
CA SER A 127 -10.22 5.21 17.24
C SER A 127 -9.94 6.71 17.29
N TRP A 128 -8.84 7.17 16.69
CA TRP A 128 -8.55 8.60 16.60
C TRP A 128 -9.60 9.33 15.76
N ASP A 129 -9.91 8.82 14.56
CA ASP A 129 -10.88 9.41 13.64
C ASP A 129 -12.30 9.47 14.23
N LEU A 130 -12.69 8.48 15.06
CA LEU A 130 -14.00 8.47 15.71
C LEU A 130 -14.11 9.40 16.93
N HIS A 131 -13.04 9.53 17.71
CA HIS A 131 -13.13 10.08 19.07
C HIS A 131 -12.41 11.42 19.25
N GLN A 132 -11.65 11.88 18.25
CA GLN A 132 -10.81 13.09 18.30
C GLN A 132 -10.98 13.96 17.04
N ASP A 133 -10.12 14.96 16.88
CA ASP A 133 -10.01 15.74 15.64
C ASP A 133 -9.57 14.84 14.46
N PRO A 134 -10.24 14.90 13.29
CA PRO A 134 -9.91 14.11 12.10
C PRO A 134 -8.50 14.32 11.52
N LYS A 135 -7.68 15.20 12.10
CA LYS A 135 -6.26 15.37 11.78
C LYS A 135 -5.37 14.22 12.30
N VAL A 136 -5.72 12.98 11.95
CA VAL A 136 -4.99 11.76 12.36
C VAL A 136 -3.50 11.83 12.01
N LYS A 137 -3.17 12.38 10.82
CA LYS A 137 -1.77 12.56 10.36
C LYS A 137 -0.94 13.43 11.31
N GLU A 138 -1.48 14.59 11.70
CA GLU A 138 -0.75 15.58 12.52
C GLU A 138 -0.44 15.01 13.90
N ASN A 139 -1.33 14.15 14.42
CA ASN A 139 -1.24 13.64 15.78
C ASN A 139 -0.47 12.32 15.89
N LEU A 140 -0.68 11.37 14.96
CA LEU A 140 -0.08 10.03 15.05
C LEU A 140 1.06 9.79 14.04
N GLY A 141 1.40 10.76 13.18
CA GLY A 141 2.38 10.57 12.10
C GLY A 141 3.78 10.20 12.58
N ALA A 142 4.27 10.83 13.65
CA ALA A 142 5.59 10.52 14.23
C ALA A 142 5.64 9.10 14.80
N TRP A 143 4.59 8.69 15.53
CA TRP A 143 4.45 7.34 16.04
C TRP A 143 4.41 6.31 14.90
N PHE A 144 3.63 6.56 13.85
CA PHE A 144 3.56 5.64 12.71
C PHE A 144 4.91 5.45 12.01
N ASN A 145 5.72 6.51 11.90
CA ASN A 145 7.09 6.38 11.36
C ASN A 145 7.95 5.44 12.22
N ASN A 146 7.90 5.58 13.55
CA ASN A 146 8.64 4.71 14.47
C ASN A 146 8.13 3.26 14.44
N TRP A 147 6.81 3.08 14.36
CA TRP A 147 6.18 1.76 14.18
C TRP A 147 6.59 1.13 12.84
N TYR A 148 6.58 1.90 11.75
CA TYR A 148 6.93 1.40 10.42
C TYR A 148 8.41 0.97 10.37
N GLU A 149 9.31 1.77 10.96
CA GLU A 149 10.73 1.42 11.00
C GLU A 149 10.97 0.15 11.83
N SER A 150 10.28 0.02 12.95
CA SER A 150 10.42 -1.14 13.85
C SER A 150 9.86 -2.44 13.28
N ASN A 151 8.75 -2.39 12.53
CA ASN A 151 8.05 -3.62 12.09
C ASN A 151 8.14 -3.90 10.60
N MET A 152 8.31 -2.86 9.77
CA MET A 152 8.09 -2.99 8.34
C MET A 152 9.34 -2.74 7.51
N ALA A 153 10.26 -1.85 7.91
CA ALA A 153 11.39 -1.43 7.07
C ALA A 153 12.22 -2.60 6.52
N GLY A 154 12.53 -3.60 7.36
CA GLY A 154 13.31 -4.79 6.98
C GLY A 154 12.50 -6.02 6.56
N VAL A 155 11.17 -5.97 6.61
CA VAL A 155 10.31 -7.17 6.44
C VAL A 155 9.85 -7.34 5.01
N ASP A 156 10.08 -8.52 4.42
CA ASP A 156 9.57 -8.85 3.08
C ASP A 156 8.05 -8.75 3.02
N LEU A 157 7.56 -8.00 2.04
CA LEU A 157 6.12 -7.79 1.90
C LEU A 157 5.45 -9.05 1.35
N THR A 158 4.25 -9.34 1.86
CA THR A 158 3.30 -10.26 1.24
C THR A 158 2.18 -9.47 0.55
N ILE A 159 1.40 -10.11 -0.33
CA ILE A 159 0.26 -9.45 -0.96
C ILE A 159 -0.77 -8.97 0.07
N PRO A 160 -1.21 -9.77 1.06
CA PRO A 160 -2.10 -9.30 2.12
C PRO A 160 -1.53 -8.10 2.89
N THR A 161 -0.26 -8.18 3.30
CA THR A 161 0.39 -7.10 4.06
C THR A 161 0.48 -5.81 3.24
N ALA A 162 0.93 -5.88 1.98
CA ALA A 162 1.06 -4.70 1.14
C ALA A 162 -0.29 -4.03 0.85
N ARG A 163 -1.37 -4.82 0.72
CA ARG A 163 -2.73 -4.28 0.54
C ARG A 163 -3.25 -3.57 1.80
N ALA A 164 -2.98 -4.13 2.98
CA ALA A 164 -3.38 -3.56 4.25
C ALA A 164 -2.51 -2.35 4.67
N LEU A 165 -1.24 -2.29 4.23
CA LEU A 165 -0.32 -1.23 4.60
C LEU A 165 -0.44 0.03 3.72
N ALA A 166 -1.06 -0.10 2.54
CA ALA A 166 -1.23 1.02 1.61
C ALA A 166 -1.94 2.23 2.25
N TYR A 167 -3.10 2.00 2.89
CA TYR A 167 -3.88 3.07 3.51
C TYR A 167 -3.15 3.77 4.67
N PRO A 168 -2.58 3.05 5.66
CA PRO A 168 -1.74 3.68 6.69
C PRO A 168 -0.59 4.51 6.12
N CYS A 169 0.15 3.99 5.13
CA CYS A 169 1.24 4.75 4.53
C CYS A 169 0.74 6.02 3.79
N TYR A 170 -0.46 5.97 3.21
CA TYR A 170 -1.06 7.12 2.54
C TYR A 170 -1.53 8.18 3.55
N ILE A 171 -2.33 7.80 4.55
CA ILE A 171 -2.90 8.75 5.51
C ILE A 171 -1.83 9.43 6.37
N PHE A 172 -0.77 8.69 6.73
CA PHE A 172 0.36 9.23 7.48
C PHE A 172 1.41 9.93 6.63
N ASP A 173 1.20 10.04 5.31
CA ASP A 173 2.14 10.65 4.38
C ASP A 173 3.55 10.02 4.43
N HIS A 174 3.60 8.71 4.64
CA HIS A 174 4.84 7.94 4.75
C HIS A 174 5.34 7.55 3.36
N ALA A 175 6.00 8.49 2.66
CA ALA A 175 6.36 8.37 1.24
C ALA A 175 7.17 7.10 0.88
N VAL A 176 8.18 6.74 1.68
CA VAL A 176 9.03 5.57 1.40
C VAL A 176 8.22 4.27 1.45
N GLY A 177 7.44 4.11 2.52
CA GLY A 177 6.51 2.99 2.71
C GLY A 177 5.46 2.91 1.62
N TYR A 178 4.83 4.04 1.26
CA TYR A 178 3.81 4.08 0.21
C TYR A 178 4.39 3.67 -1.16
N ALA A 179 5.57 4.17 -1.53
CA ALA A 179 6.25 3.75 -2.75
C ALA A 179 6.58 2.25 -2.74
N ARG A 180 7.09 1.74 -1.61
CA ARG A 180 7.44 0.34 -1.46
C ARG A 180 6.24 -0.59 -1.64
N VAL A 181 5.11 -0.31 -0.97
CA VAL A 181 3.91 -1.16 -1.05
C VAL A 181 3.29 -1.10 -2.44
N THR A 182 3.21 0.08 -3.05
CA THR A 182 2.62 0.24 -4.39
C THR A 182 3.49 -0.38 -5.48
N LYS A 183 4.82 -0.27 -5.36
CA LYS A 183 5.77 -1.03 -6.21
C LYS A 183 5.53 -2.52 -6.04
N TYR A 184 5.53 -3.01 -4.80
CA TYR A 184 5.36 -4.44 -4.54
C TYR A 184 4.06 -4.98 -5.17
N LEU A 185 2.94 -4.28 -4.99
CA LEU A 185 1.65 -4.66 -5.58
C LEU A 185 1.66 -4.65 -7.10
N ALA A 186 2.24 -3.63 -7.74
CA ALA A 186 2.32 -3.55 -9.19
C ALA A 186 3.11 -4.75 -9.78
N TYR A 187 4.20 -5.16 -9.12
CA TYR A 187 5.08 -6.20 -9.64
C TYR A 187 4.67 -7.63 -9.25
N ASN A 188 4.01 -7.83 -8.11
CA ASN A 188 3.79 -9.17 -7.53
C ASN A 188 2.33 -9.62 -7.54
N HIS A 189 1.35 -8.72 -7.66
CA HIS A 189 -0.05 -9.13 -7.69
C HIS A 189 -0.39 -9.83 -9.03
N ILE A 190 -1.32 -10.78 -9.01
CA ILE A 190 -1.86 -11.44 -10.21
C ILE A 190 -3.26 -10.85 -10.47
N GLY A 191 -3.57 -10.51 -11.72
CA GLY A 191 -4.83 -9.84 -12.06
C GLY A 191 -4.95 -8.40 -11.51
N HIS A 192 -6.17 -7.97 -11.23
CA HIS A 192 -6.47 -6.62 -10.74
C HIS A 192 -6.13 -6.46 -9.26
N VAL A 193 -5.36 -5.40 -8.95
CA VAL A 193 -5.08 -5.01 -7.57
C VAL A 193 -6.35 -4.45 -6.94
N LYS A 194 -6.59 -4.83 -5.68
CA LYS A 194 -7.68 -4.34 -4.86
C LYS A 194 -7.11 -3.86 -3.53
N GLU A 195 -7.67 -2.84 -2.93
CA GLU A 195 -7.38 -2.45 -1.55
C GLU A 195 -8.07 -3.45 -0.62
N ARG A 196 -7.49 -3.74 0.55
CA ARG A 196 -8.16 -4.53 1.60
C ARG A 196 -7.55 -4.19 2.96
N PRO A 197 -8.37 -3.97 3.99
CA PRO A 197 -7.89 -3.90 5.36
C PRO A 197 -7.32 -5.26 5.81
N PRO A 198 -6.57 -5.30 6.93
CA PRO A 198 -6.13 -6.55 7.52
C PRO A 198 -7.32 -7.43 7.92
N LYS A 199 -7.12 -8.76 7.90
CA LYS A 199 -8.14 -9.72 8.34
C LYS A 199 -8.51 -9.40 9.80
N GLY A 200 -9.80 -9.33 10.10
CA GLY A 200 -10.30 -9.04 11.45
C GLY A 200 -10.76 -7.59 11.64
N PHE A 201 -10.29 -6.65 10.80
CA PHE A 201 -10.76 -5.27 10.88
C PHE A 201 -12.19 -5.12 10.35
N LYS A 202 -13.07 -4.54 11.17
CA LYS A 202 -14.49 -4.29 10.86
C LYS A 202 -14.87 -2.81 10.90
N GLY A 203 -13.88 -1.90 10.89
CA GLY A 203 -14.12 -0.46 11.00
C GLY A 203 -14.87 0.15 9.81
N GLY A 204 -15.10 1.46 9.89
CA GLY A 204 -15.93 2.21 8.95
C GLY A 204 -15.48 2.09 7.49
N ARG A 205 -16.46 2.15 6.57
CA ARG A 205 -16.24 2.03 5.11
C ARG A 205 -15.40 3.17 4.52
N HIS A 206 -15.16 4.25 5.28
CA HIS A 206 -14.38 5.41 4.86
C HIS A 206 -12.85 5.22 5.02
N HIS A 207 -12.39 4.16 5.69
CA HIS A 207 -10.96 3.81 5.77
C HIS A 207 -10.47 3.16 4.47
N HIS A 208 -10.35 3.95 3.41
CA HIS A 208 -9.83 3.53 2.12
C HIS A 208 -9.14 4.69 1.39
N ILE A 209 -8.31 4.37 0.40
CA ILE A 209 -7.77 5.37 -0.52
C ILE A 209 -8.71 5.50 -1.72
N GLY A 210 -8.97 6.73 -2.17
CA GLY A 210 -9.83 6.96 -3.33
C GLY A 210 -9.32 6.19 -4.57
N GLU A 211 -10.24 5.67 -5.40
CA GLU A 211 -9.88 4.82 -6.55
C GLU A 211 -8.87 5.50 -7.50
N ARG A 212 -9.05 6.80 -7.76
CA ARG A 212 -8.17 7.63 -8.59
C ARG A 212 -6.78 7.86 -7.97
N GLN A 213 -6.65 7.71 -6.65
CA GLN A 213 -5.43 7.95 -5.88
C GLN A 213 -4.61 6.68 -5.65
N PHE A 214 -5.18 5.50 -5.92
CA PHE A 214 -4.51 4.23 -5.61
C PHE A 214 -4.79 3.15 -6.66
N LEU A 215 -6.02 2.65 -6.75
CA LEU A 215 -6.34 1.47 -7.58
C LEU A 215 -6.15 1.70 -9.08
N GLY A 216 -6.67 2.82 -9.60
CA GLY A 216 -6.51 3.19 -11.01
C GLY A 216 -5.02 3.31 -11.39
N PRO A 217 -4.25 4.17 -10.70
CA PRO A 217 -2.81 4.31 -10.90
C PRO A 217 -2.02 3.00 -10.85
N ILE A 218 -2.23 2.14 -9.86
CA ILE A 218 -1.47 0.89 -9.72
C ILE A 218 -1.78 -0.08 -10.85
N ASN A 219 -3.05 -0.20 -11.26
CA ASN A 219 -3.40 -1.04 -12.39
C ASN A 219 -2.86 -0.46 -13.72
N HIS A 220 -2.76 0.87 -13.84
CA HIS A 220 -2.04 1.52 -14.94
C HIS A 220 -0.56 1.14 -14.94
N ALA A 221 0.10 1.21 -13.78
CA ALA A 221 1.51 0.81 -13.62
C ALA A 221 1.76 -0.62 -14.11
N ARG A 222 0.85 -1.54 -13.80
CA ARG A 222 0.87 -2.93 -14.26
C ARG A 222 0.76 -3.05 -15.78
N GLY A 223 -0.15 -2.29 -16.40
CA GLY A 223 -0.23 -2.19 -17.85
C GLY A 223 1.08 -1.69 -18.47
N GLY A 224 1.70 -0.68 -17.86
CA GLY A 224 3.02 -0.17 -18.26
C GLY A 224 4.14 -1.21 -18.17
N LEU A 225 4.18 -1.99 -17.08
CA LEU A 225 5.12 -3.09 -16.90
C LEU A 225 4.92 -4.19 -17.95
N ARG A 226 3.68 -4.62 -18.18
CA ARG A 226 3.31 -5.59 -19.22
C ARG A 226 3.79 -5.11 -20.59
N ASN A 227 3.50 -3.86 -20.94
CA ASN A 227 3.91 -3.27 -22.21
C ASN A 227 5.44 -3.19 -22.34
N THR A 228 6.14 -2.83 -21.27
CA THR A 228 7.61 -2.74 -21.24
C THR A 228 8.25 -4.11 -21.48
N LEU A 229 7.74 -5.13 -20.80
CA LEU A 229 8.19 -6.52 -20.94
C LEU A 229 7.93 -7.04 -22.36
N HIS A 230 6.70 -6.89 -22.85
CA HIS A 230 6.30 -7.30 -24.20
C HIS A 230 7.16 -6.62 -25.27
N LYS A 231 7.30 -5.29 -25.22
CA LYS A 231 8.11 -4.53 -26.19
C LYS A 231 9.57 -4.96 -26.14
N SER A 232 10.14 -5.14 -24.95
CA SER A 232 11.56 -5.51 -24.81
C SER A 232 11.86 -6.89 -25.38
N LEU A 233 10.96 -7.88 -25.18
CA LEU A 233 11.14 -9.23 -25.69
C LEU A 233 10.87 -9.37 -27.19
N TYR A 234 9.96 -8.58 -27.76
CA TYR A 234 9.43 -8.82 -29.11
C TYR A 234 9.81 -7.77 -30.15
N SER A 235 10.41 -6.63 -29.78
CA SER A 235 10.76 -5.58 -30.75
C SER A 235 11.69 -6.08 -31.86
N LYS A 236 12.71 -6.89 -31.53
CA LYS A 236 13.63 -7.45 -32.55
C LYS A 236 12.93 -8.50 -33.42
N VAL A 237 12.05 -9.32 -32.86
CA VAL A 237 11.21 -10.26 -33.62
C VAL A 237 10.36 -9.49 -34.64
N GLY A 238 9.64 -8.45 -34.21
CA GLY A 238 8.81 -7.64 -35.10
C GLY A 238 9.63 -6.91 -36.18
N ARG A 239 10.85 -6.46 -35.86
CA ARG A 239 11.75 -5.88 -36.87
C ARG A 239 12.15 -6.91 -37.93
N LEU A 240 12.53 -8.12 -37.52
CA LEU A 240 12.89 -9.19 -38.45
C LEU A 240 11.74 -9.52 -39.40
N LEU A 241 10.53 -9.71 -38.84
CA LEU A 241 9.34 -10.07 -39.60
C LEU A 241 8.90 -8.99 -40.61
N ARG A 242 9.12 -7.70 -40.29
CA ARG A 242 8.69 -6.60 -41.16
C ARG A 242 9.69 -6.24 -42.24
N PHE A 243 10.99 -6.39 -41.98
CA PHE A 243 12.02 -5.76 -42.80
C PHE A 243 13.18 -6.68 -43.19
N GLU A 244 13.26 -7.89 -42.65
CA GLU A 244 14.46 -8.72 -42.78
C GLU A 244 14.15 -10.18 -43.22
N THR A 245 12.94 -10.45 -43.73
CA THR A 245 12.49 -11.80 -44.13
C THR A 245 12.99 -12.25 -45.50
N ASP A 246 13.18 -11.33 -46.44
CA ASP A 246 13.79 -11.54 -47.76
C ASP A 246 15.33 -11.68 -47.68
N MET A 247 15.88 -11.25 -46.56
CA MET A 247 17.30 -11.10 -46.31
C MET A 247 18.02 -12.40 -45.89
N CYS A 248 17.29 -13.49 -45.60
CA CYS A 248 17.80 -14.86 -45.47
C CYS A 248 16.65 -15.88 -45.46
N THR A 249 16.93 -17.17 -45.54
CA THR A 249 15.91 -18.24 -45.48
C THR A 249 15.80 -18.92 -44.10
N CYS A 250 16.59 -18.49 -43.11
CA CYS A 250 16.61 -19.11 -41.77
C CYS A 250 16.03 -18.23 -40.65
N TRP A 251 15.38 -17.11 -41.00
CA TRP A 251 14.80 -16.19 -40.02
C TRP A 251 13.69 -16.84 -39.21
N ASP A 252 12.90 -17.70 -39.86
CA ASP A 252 11.76 -18.43 -39.30
C ASP A 252 12.21 -19.39 -38.20
N ALA A 253 13.22 -20.22 -38.46
CA ALA A 253 13.84 -21.10 -37.49
C ALA A 253 14.50 -20.29 -36.35
N THR A 254 15.12 -19.16 -36.67
CA THR A 254 15.76 -18.29 -35.68
C THR A 254 14.74 -17.75 -34.68
N ILE A 255 13.64 -17.19 -35.17
CA ILE A 255 12.55 -16.64 -34.33
C ILE A 255 11.80 -17.76 -33.60
N GLY A 256 11.46 -18.85 -34.31
CA GLY A 256 10.74 -19.97 -33.73
C GLY A 256 11.51 -20.61 -32.57
N ARG A 257 12.84 -20.74 -32.70
CA ARG A 257 13.69 -21.24 -31.61
C ARG A 257 13.81 -20.27 -30.43
N TYR A 258 13.73 -18.96 -30.69
CA TYR A 258 13.73 -17.94 -29.64
C TYR A 258 12.44 -17.99 -28.84
N GLN A 259 11.29 -18.01 -29.53
CA GLN A 259 9.98 -18.16 -28.90
C GLN A 259 9.88 -19.49 -28.15
N TYR A 260 10.34 -20.60 -28.74
CA TYR A 260 10.39 -21.89 -28.06
C TYR A 260 11.22 -21.86 -26.77
N ALA A 261 12.36 -21.16 -26.76
CA ALA A 261 13.17 -20.99 -25.56
C ALA A 261 12.44 -20.17 -24.48
N LEU A 262 11.68 -19.14 -24.86
CA LEU A 262 10.81 -18.40 -23.93
C LEU A 262 9.63 -19.25 -23.42
N THR A 263 9.05 -20.11 -24.26
CA THR A 263 8.00 -21.04 -23.84
C THR A 263 8.50 -22.04 -22.79
N LYS A 264 9.74 -22.55 -22.95
CA LYS A 264 10.34 -23.50 -21.99
C LYS A 264 10.45 -22.96 -20.57
N ILE A 265 10.60 -21.65 -20.45
CA ILE A 265 10.71 -20.96 -19.15
C ILE A 265 9.38 -20.30 -18.76
N ASP A 266 8.26 -20.65 -19.41
CA ASP A 266 6.94 -20.12 -19.12
C ASP A 266 6.92 -18.57 -19.10
N ALA A 267 7.46 -17.97 -20.16
CA ALA A 267 7.50 -16.51 -20.39
C ALA A 267 6.88 -16.09 -21.73
N TRP A 268 6.35 -17.04 -22.50
CA TRP A 268 5.71 -16.79 -23.80
C TRP A 268 4.35 -17.48 -23.91
N PRO A 269 3.36 -16.80 -24.54
CA PRO A 269 3.35 -15.36 -24.83
C PRO A 269 3.14 -14.56 -23.55
N VAL A 270 3.70 -13.34 -23.48
CA VAL A 270 3.68 -12.51 -22.24
C VAL A 270 2.24 -12.27 -21.78
N ASP A 271 1.33 -12.04 -22.71
CA ASP A 271 -0.06 -11.72 -22.42
C ASP A 271 -0.81 -12.90 -21.77
N ASP A 272 -0.51 -14.14 -22.16
CA ASP A 272 -1.16 -15.32 -21.60
C ASP A 272 -0.56 -15.70 -20.23
N VAL A 273 0.77 -15.64 -20.12
CA VAL A 273 1.48 -15.96 -18.89
C VAL A 273 1.08 -15.02 -17.75
N LEU A 274 0.86 -13.74 -18.04
CA LEU A 274 0.46 -12.75 -17.03
C LEU A 274 -0.99 -12.93 -16.52
N ASN A 275 -1.79 -13.81 -17.11
CA ASN A 275 -3.10 -14.17 -16.58
C ASN A 275 -2.99 -15.02 -15.30
N HIS A 276 -1.88 -15.74 -15.12
CA HIS A 276 -1.68 -16.66 -13.99
C HIS A 276 -0.33 -16.49 -13.29
N SER A 277 0.51 -15.57 -13.74
CA SER A 277 1.80 -15.22 -13.14
C SER A 277 1.95 -13.72 -12.95
N SER A 278 2.69 -13.29 -11.93
CA SER A 278 3.02 -11.89 -11.71
C SER A 278 4.18 -11.45 -12.61
N ILE A 279 4.33 -10.13 -12.83
CA ILE A 279 5.46 -9.56 -13.58
C ILE A 279 6.79 -10.06 -13.00
N SER A 280 6.94 -10.02 -11.68
CA SER A 280 8.17 -10.49 -10.99
C SER A 280 8.45 -11.97 -11.22
N GLN A 281 7.42 -12.82 -11.25
CA GLN A 281 7.59 -14.24 -11.52
C GLN A 281 8.10 -14.46 -12.95
N VAL A 282 7.51 -13.77 -13.94
CA VAL A 282 7.95 -13.87 -15.33
C VAL A 282 9.40 -13.38 -15.48
N VAL A 283 9.72 -12.19 -14.94
CA VAL A 283 11.08 -11.64 -14.98
C VAL A 283 12.09 -12.58 -14.31
N ARG A 284 11.72 -13.23 -13.19
CA ARG A 284 12.58 -14.22 -12.54
C ARG A 284 12.84 -15.43 -13.43
N ARG A 285 11.85 -15.94 -14.16
CA ARG A 285 12.01 -17.07 -15.08
C ARG A 285 12.90 -16.72 -16.28
N LEU A 286 12.90 -15.46 -16.73
CA LEU A 286 13.81 -14.99 -17.78
C LEU A 286 15.30 -15.19 -17.45
N LYS A 287 15.67 -15.31 -16.16
CA LYS A 287 17.04 -15.66 -15.76
C LYS A 287 17.49 -17.04 -16.23
N GLY A 288 16.55 -17.95 -16.48
CA GLY A 288 16.80 -19.29 -17.01
C GLY A 288 16.80 -19.37 -18.54
N PHE A 289 16.68 -18.24 -19.24
CA PHE A 289 16.65 -18.22 -20.70
C PHE A 289 17.98 -18.71 -21.29
N GLN A 290 17.90 -19.61 -22.28
CA GLN A 290 19.06 -20.12 -23.02
C GLN A 290 18.72 -20.30 -24.49
N TYR A 291 19.56 -19.78 -25.38
CA TYR A 291 19.36 -19.86 -26.82
C TYR A 291 20.35 -20.83 -27.49
N ASN A 292 19.97 -22.11 -27.57
CA ASN A 292 20.85 -23.19 -28.05
C ASN A 292 20.78 -23.44 -29.57
N HIS A 293 20.22 -22.51 -30.34
CA HIS A 293 20.13 -22.64 -31.79
C HIS A 293 21.25 -21.87 -32.48
N VAL A 294 21.91 -22.51 -33.44
CA VAL A 294 22.93 -21.86 -34.28
C VAL A 294 22.33 -21.56 -35.66
N PRO A 295 22.02 -20.29 -35.99
CA PRO A 295 21.48 -19.95 -37.30
C PRO A 295 22.48 -20.22 -38.43
N LYS A 296 21.95 -20.57 -39.60
CA LYS A 296 22.75 -20.90 -40.80
C LYS A 296 23.50 -19.69 -41.36
N CYS A 297 22.92 -18.49 -41.25
CA CYS A 297 23.51 -17.26 -41.80
C CYS A 297 24.17 -16.39 -40.72
N LYS A 298 25.15 -15.57 -41.15
CA LYS A 298 25.86 -14.63 -40.25
C LYS A 298 24.94 -13.58 -39.63
N ARG A 299 23.92 -13.11 -40.37
CA ARG A 299 22.97 -12.09 -39.90
C ARG A 299 22.15 -12.58 -38.71
N CYS A 300 21.48 -13.73 -38.83
CA CYS A 300 20.72 -14.32 -37.73
C CYS A 300 21.62 -14.75 -36.57
N ARG A 301 22.83 -15.23 -36.86
CA ARG A 301 23.82 -15.59 -35.82
C ARG A 301 24.31 -14.37 -35.04
N GLY A 302 24.36 -13.20 -35.66
CA GLY A 302 24.74 -11.95 -35.02
C GLY A 302 23.67 -11.36 -34.10
N ILE A 303 22.51 -12.00 -33.97
CA ILE A 303 21.47 -11.55 -33.05
C ILE A 303 21.74 -12.15 -31.67
N ASP A 304 22.09 -11.28 -30.73
CA ASP A 304 22.28 -11.65 -29.34
C ASP A 304 20.95 -11.65 -28.58
N TRP A 305 20.28 -12.81 -28.61
CA TRP A 305 19.00 -13.01 -27.92
C TRP A 305 19.12 -12.97 -26.39
N GLU A 306 20.27 -13.39 -25.84
CA GLU A 306 20.50 -13.37 -24.39
C GLU A 306 20.58 -11.94 -23.88
N THR A 307 21.33 -11.07 -24.59
CA THR A 307 21.36 -9.63 -24.28
C THR A 307 19.97 -8.99 -24.41
N ILE A 308 19.15 -9.40 -25.39
CA ILE A 308 17.76 -8.91 -25.52
C ILE A 308 16.95 -9.28 -24.27
N VAL A 309 17.03 -10.52 -23.81
CA VAL A 309 16.30 -11.00 -22.63
C VAL A 309 16.82 -10.35 -21.35
N LEU A 310 18.13 -10.16 -21.20
CA LEU A 310 18.72 -9.43 -20.08
C LEU A 310 18.26 -7.97 -20.03
N LYS A 311 18.20 -7.30 -21.19
CA LYS A 311 17.65 -5.94 -21.29
C LYS A 311 16.16 -5.91 -20.94
N ALA A 312 15.39 -6.91 -21.34
CA ALA A 312 13.98 -7.00 -20.97
C ALA A 312 13.78 -7.11 -19.46
N GLN A 313 14.62 -7.89 -18.76
CA GLN A 313 14.63 -7.96 -17.30
C GLN A 313 14.94 -6.59 -16.69
N SER A 314 16.09 -6.00 -17.07
CA SER A 314 16.55 -4.72 -16.51
C SER A 314 15.56 -3.58 -16.74
N ASN A 315 14.98 -3.48 -17.95
CA ASN A 315 14.02 -2.44 -18.28
C ASN A 315 12.73 -2.60 -17.49
N THR A 316 12.28 -3.85 -17.28
CA THR A 316 11.03 -4.12 -16.54
C THR A 316 11.22 -3.87 -15.05
N ASP A 317 12.30 -4.35 -14.44
CA ASP A 317 12.59 -4.16 -13.00
C ASP A 317 12.83 -2.69 -12.61
N GLY A 318 13.36 -1.91 -13.56
CA GLY A 318 13.63 -0.48 -13.40
C GLY A 318 12.48 0.45 -13.80
N TYR A 319 11.38 -0.06 -14.36
CA TYR A 319 10.34 0.77 -14.97
C TYR A 319 9.59 1.63 -13.95
N PHE A 320 9.14 1.03 -12.85
CA PHE A 320 8.28 1.68 -11.86
C PHE A 320 8.86 1.57 -10.45
N ASN A 321 8.96 2.70 -9.74
CA ASN A 321 9.54 2.80 -8.40
C ASN A 321 8.50 2.79 -7.27
N GLY A 322 7.22 2.61 -7.61
CA GLY A 322 6.12 2.88 -6.68
C GLY A 322 5.51 4.25 -6.93
N MET A 323 4.36 4.51 -6.33
CA MET A 323 3.70 5.82 -6.37
C MET A 323 4.42 6.81 -5.45
N CYS A 324 4.43 8.08 -5.85
CA CYS A 324 5.10 9.15 -5.14
C CYS A 324 4.09 10.13 -4.55
N LEU A 325 3.98 10.17 -3.22
CA LEU A 325 3.06 11.06 -2.51
C LEU A 325 3.35 12.54 -2.81
N ASP A 326 4.62 12.91 -2.98
CA ASP A 326 5.01 14.29 -3.32
C ASP A 326 4.55 14.69 -4.73
N CYS A 327 4.57 13.75 -5.68
CA CYS A 327 4.00 13.99 -7.02
C CYS A 327 2.47 14.07 -6.97
N MET A 328 1.83 13.23 -6.16
CA MET A 328 0.37 13.27 -5.97
C MET A 328 -0.08 14.61 -5.39
N ASP A 329 0.57 15.09 -4.33
CA ASP A 329 0.23 16.35 -3.68
C ASP A 329 0.49 17.55 -4.60
N ARG A 330 1.63 17.56 -5.31
CA ARG A 330 2.02 18.67 -6.20
C ARG A 330 1.16 18.77 -7.47
N SER A 331 0.69 17.63 -7.97
CA SER A 331 -0.19 17.61 -9.15
C SER A 331 -1.67 17.77 -8.79
N LYS A 332 -2.05 17.71 -7.52
CA LYS A 332 -3.43 17.95 -7.09
C LYS A 332 -3.79 19.41 -7.37
N PRO A 333 -4.92 19.71 -8.03
CA PRO A 333 -5.39 21.08 -8.21
C PRO A 333 -5.60 21.75 -6.84
N LYS A 334 -4.94 22.89 -6.60
CA LYS A 334 -5.05 23.69 -5.37
C LYS A 334 -5.48 25.12 -5.77
N GLY A 335 -6.69 25.52 -5.40
CA GLY A 335 -7.18 26.90 -5.57
C GLY A 335 -7.32 27.39 -7.02
N GLU A 336 -7.46 28.72 -7.15
CA GLU A 336 -7.50 29.49 -8.40
C GLU A 336 -6.09 30.03 -8.72
N ASP A 337 -5.09 29.16 -8.93
CA ASP A 337 -3.73 29.63 -9.28
C ASP A 337 -3.31 29.24 -10.70
N LEU A 338 -2.68 30.25 -11.33
CA LEU A 338 -2.33 30.42 -12.73
C LEU A 338 -1.65 29.17 -13.31
N ASP A 339 -2.23 28.63 -14.38
CA ASP A 339 -1.82 27.39 -15.07
C ASP A 339 -0.30 27.26 -15.27
N ASP A 340 0.40 28.38 -15.52
CA ASP A 340 1.85 28.42 -15.74
C ASP A 340 2.69 28.04 -14.51
N GLU A 341 2.31 28.49 -13.31
CA GLU A 341 3.06 28.15 -12.09
C GLU A 341 2.84 26.67 -11.74
N TYR A 342 1.59 26.22 -11.85
CA TYR A 342 1.20 24.83 -11.67
C TYR A 342 1.95 23.89 -12.63
N GLU A 343 2.10 24.28 -13.91
CA GLU A 343 2.89 23.54 -14.90
C GLU A 343 4.37 23.48 -14.51
N LYS A 344 5.00 24.64 -14.25
CA LYS A 344 6.43 24.74 -13.92
C LYS A 344 6.80 23.97 -12.64
N HIS A 345 5.88 23.84 -11.69
CA HIS A 345 6.10 23.03 -10.49
C HIS A 345 6.09 21.53 -10.77
N ASN A 346 5.42 21.11 -11.84
CA ASN A 346 5.24 19.71 -12.19
C ASN A 346 6.20 19.19 -13.29
N GLU A 347 6.91 20.09 -13.96
CA GLU A 347 7.94 19.76 -14.95
C GLU A 347 9.18 19.08 -14.37
N SER A 348 9.87 18.32 -15.23
CA SER A 348 11.18 17.74 -14.88
C SER A 348 12.26 18.82 -14.80
N VAL A 349 13.16 18.73 -13.83
CA VAL A 349 14.31 19.63 -13.70
C VAL A 349 15.54 18.94 -14.28
N GLY A 350 16.02 19.43 -15.44
CA GLY A 350 17.16 18.81 -16.14
C GLY A 350 16.89 17.35 -16.54
N GLY A 351 15.65 17.01 -16.90
CA GLY A 351 15.24 15.64 -17.25
C GLY A 351 14.98 14.73 -16.04
N ARG A 352 15.17 15.22 -14.81
CA ARG A 352 14.88 14.47 -13.58
C ARG A 352 13.49 14.78 -13.04
N TRP A 353 12.73 13.73 -12.75
CA TRP A 353 11.34 13.79 -12.30
C TRP A 353 11.16 13.73 -10.78
N ASP A 354 12.24 13.47 -10.05
CA ASP A 354 12.25 13.22 -8.61
C ASP A 354 12.92 14.34 -7.78
N THR A 355 13.32 15.45 -8.41
CA THR A 355 14.13 16.50 -7.76
C THR A 355 13.47 17.18 -6.56
N ARG A 356 12.14 17.09 -6.47
CA ARG A 356 11.33 17.65 -5.39
C ARG A 356 10.58 16.57 -4.61
N CYS A 357 11.12 15.36 -4.57
CA CYS A 357 10.47 14.21 -3.96
C CYS A 357 11.35 13.55 -2.90
N ARG A 358 10.74 13.01 -1.85
CA ARG A 358 11.37 12.26 -0.76
C ARG A 358 11.90 10.90 -1.20
N ILE A 359 11.45 10.41 -2.36
CA ILE A 359 11.91 9.15 -2.96
C ILE A 359 12.52 9.42 -4.33
N LYS A 360 13.55 8.63 -4.70
CA LYS A 360 14.11 8.64 -6.06
C LYS A 360 13.22 7.86 -7.01
N HIS A 361 12.89 8.44 -8.16
CA HIS A 361 12.04 7.80 -9.16
C HIS A 361 12.17 8.37 -10.57
N GLY A 362 11.75 7.58 -11.56
CA GLY A 362 11.70 8.00 -12.95
C GLY A 362 10.38 8.67 -13.36
N GLN A 363 10.31 9.00 -14.65
CA GLN A 363 9.11 9.51 -15.32
C GLN A 363 7.87 8.60 -15.16
N PRO A 364 7.96 7.25 -15.22
CA PRO A 364 6.76 6.43 -15.08
C PRO A 364 6.08 6.60 -13.72
N THR A 365 6.86 6.66 -12.63
CA THR A 365 6.32 6.92 -11.29
C THR A 365 5.64 8.29 -11.21
N TRP A 366 6.25 9.35 -11.76
CA TRP A 366 5.61 10.67 -11.81
C TRP A 366 4.28 10.62 -12.57
N TYR A 367 4.27 10.01 -13.76
CA TYR A 367 3.10 9.90 -14.62
C TYR A 367 1.95 9.13 -13.95
N ILE A 368 2.29 8.02 -13.30
CA ILE A 368 1.32 7.16 -12.58
C ILE A 368 0.78 7.87 -11.35
N SER A 369 1.59 8.69 -10.68
CA SER A 369 1.23 9.43 -9.47
C SER A 369 0.47 10.74 -9.74
N TRP A 370 0.17 11.04 -11.01
CA TRP A 370 -0.48 12.27 -11.42
C TRP A 370 -1.96 12.33 -11.00
N LEU A 371 -2.34 13.36 -10.24
CA LEU A 371 -3.71 13.63 -9.83
C LEU A 371 -4.31 14.91 -10.47
N GLY A 372 -3.56 15.55 -11.36
CA GLY A 372 -3.95 16.76 -12.05
C GLY A 372 -4.77 16.54 -13.31
N ARG A 373 -4.95 17.61 -14.10
CA ARG A 373 -5.66 17.53 -15.39
C ARG A 373 -4.82 16.75 -16.44
N PRO A 374 -5.43 15.87 -17.26
CA PRO A 374 -4.69 15.06 -18.23
C PRO A 374 -4.01 15.85 -19.36
N ASP A 375 -4.63 16.93 -19.81
CA ASP A 375 -4.11 17.87 -20.81
C ASP A 375 -2.82 18.55 -20.34
N THR A 376 -2.80 19.04 -19.10
CA THR A 376 -1.59 19.62 -18.50
C THR A 376 -0.46 18.59 -18.40
N ARG A 377 -0.78 17.35 -18.01
CA ARG A 377 0.19 16.25 -17.99
C ARG A 377 0.79 16.00 -19.37
N GLU A 378 -0.05 15.99 -20.42
CA GLU A 378 0.42 15.79 -21.79
C GLU A 378 1.27 16.94 -22.30
N LYS A 379 0.92 18.19 -21.96
CA LYS A 379 1.72 19.37 -22.27
C LYS A 379 3.11 19.28 -21.64
N ILE A 380 3.19 18.91 -20.35
CA ILE A 380 4.47 18.70 -19.64
C ILE A 380 5.30 17.58 -20.29
N LEU A 381 4.65 16.49 -20.73
CA LEU A 381 5.35 15.36 -21.36
C LEU A 381 5.92 15.67 -22.74
N ARG A 382 5.20 16.44 -23.55
CA ARG A 382 5.56 16.74 -24.94
C ARG A 382 6.40 18.01 -25.08
N GLY A 383 6.41 18.86 -24.05
CA GLY A 383 7.00 20.18 -24.09
C GLY A 383 6.16 21.18 -24.90
N PRO A 384 6.50 22.49 -24.82
CA PRO A 384 5.72 23.57 -25.43
C PRO A 384 5.58 23.47 -26.96
N GLU A 385 6.54 22.85 -27.66
CA GLU A 385 6.49 22.68 -29.12
C GLU A 385 5.74 21.42 -29.60
N GLY A 386 5.48 20.47 -28.70
CA GLY A 386 4.90 19.16 -29.04
C GLY A 386 3.41 19.00 -28.68
N TYR A 387 2.84 19.94 -27.93
CA TYR A 387 1.44 19.93 -27.53
C TYR A 387 0.56 20.64 -28.57
N ARG A 388 -0.41 19.92 -29.13
CA ARG A 388 -1.51 20.51 -29.89
C ARG A 388 -2.78 20.33 -29.06
N PRO A 389 -3.46 21.42 -28.63
CA PRO A 389 -4.76 21.31 -28.00
C PRO A 389 -5.69 20.49 -28.89
N ARG A 390 -6.58 19.68 -28.30
CA ARG A 390 -7.70 19.14 -29.06
C ARG A 390 -8.55 20.34 -29.49
N GLU A 391 -8.67 20.55 -30.80
CA GLU A 391 -9.66 21.47 -31.35
C GLU A 391 -11.03 21.02 -30.82
N GLU A 392 -11.76 21.94 -30.20
CA GLU A 392 -13.10 21.69 -29.65
C GLU A 392 -14.02 21.27 -30.80
N GLU A 393 -14.60 20.06 -30.72
CA GLU A 393 -15.66 19.58 -31.62
C GLU A 393 -17.02 20.17 -31.24
#